data_AF-X1VK57-F1
#
_entry.id   AF-X1VK57-F1
#
_cell.length_a   1.000
_cell.length_b   1.000
_cell.length_c   1.000
_cell.angle_alpha   90.00
_cell.angle_beta   90.00
_cell.angle_gamma   90.00
#
_symmetry.space_group_name_H-M   'P 1'
#
loop_
_entity.id
_entity.type
_entity.pdbx_description
1 polymer ?
#
loop_
_entity_poly.entity_id
_entity_poly.type
_entity_poly.pdbx_seq_one_letter_code
_entity_poly.pdbx_strand_id
1 'polypeptide(L)'
;LLNVRPENADQIHYSKLGEYGEVEFGTVELPDEKFAWAMDGQHRVRAFEAADKDILVPIVMTIGMERPKEAETFNIVNSKQKGVSASLRYYDLARYASKEVKQWAERDKEQRNDLAYAIVVDLSENTVWKDRINFTGVRGMKRAINLKGFMDALDSVVRDEWFFARPSNQRLELMRTFWNAMSEAWPVALSPNTGSILTKTFGVHVACGIAKSIFLYCDQLNDSSKEMMMKLLESTEDIVDNWDPDGQLSPYIGGGRR
;
A
#
# COMPACT_ATOMS: atom_id res chain seq x y z
N LEU A 1 0.26 22.29 -3.24
CA LEU A 1 0.69 21.97 -4.62
C LEU A 1 -0.54 21.47 -5.37
N LEU A 2 -0.90 22.15 -6.45
CA LEU A 2 -2.09 21.88 -7.25
C LEU A 2 -1.70 21.47 -8.67
N ASN A 3 -2.45 20.55 -9.27
CA ASN A 3 -2.36 20.23 -10.68
C ASN A 3 -3.69 20.52 -11.37
N VAL A 4 -3.70 21.40 -12.36
CA VAL A 4 -4.87 21.66 -13.22
C VAL A 4 -4.77 20.76 -14.44
N ARG A 5 -5.86 20.09 -14.80
CA ARG A 5 -5.89 19.24 -15.98
C ARG A 5 -5.89 20.09 -17.26
N PRO A 6 -5.32 19.61 -18.37
CA PRO A 6 -5.22 20.38 -19.61
C PRO A 6 -6.56 20.96 -20.07
N GLU A 7 -7.65 20.21 -19.95
CA GLU A 7 -9.01 20.61 -20.33
C GLU A 7 -9.56 21.82 -19.57
N ASN A 8 -8.97 22.14 -18.42
CA ASN A 8 -9.37 23.26 -17.58
C ASN A 8 -8.40 24.45 -17.68
N ALA A 9 -7.32 24.35 -18.46
CA ALA A 9 -6.27 25.37 -18.50
C ALA A 9 -6.80 26.76 -18.90
N ASP A 10 -7.66 26.82 -19.92
CA ASP A 10 -8.19 28.08 -20.48
C ASP A 10 -9.19 28.79 -19.56
N GLN A 11 -9.62 28.12 -18.49
CA GLN A 11 -10.56 28.67 -17.52
C GLN A 11 -9.85 29.36 -16.35
N ILE A 12 -8.50 29.34 -16.33
CA ILE A 12 -7.70 30.01 -15.30
C ILE A 12 -7.52 31.47 -15.67
N HIS A 13 -7.88 32.36 -14.76
CA HIS A 13 -7.56 33.78 -14.87
C HIS A 13 -6.37 34.14 -13.97
N TYR A 14 -5.21 34.36 -14.59
CA TYR A 14 -4.00 34.84 -13.92
C TYR A 14 -3.87 36.35 -14.08
N SER A 15 -3.70 37.07 -12.97
CA SER A 15 -3.43 38.50 -12.93
C SER A 15 -2.03 38.76 -12.39
N LYS A 16 -1.12 39.21 -13.25
CA LYS A 16 0.26 39.55 -12.88
C LYS A 16 0.27 40.70 -11.87
N LEU A 17 0.95 40.52 -10.74
CA LEU A 17 1.20 41.55 -9.73
C LEU A 17 2.61 42.12 -9.82
N GLY A 18 3.56 41.33 -10.32
CA GLY A 18 4.94 41.77 -10.49
C GLY A 18 5.84 40.70 -11.08
N GLU A 19 7.12 41.01 -11.11
CA GLU A 19 8.15 40.13 -11.65
C GLU A 19 9.44 40.31 -10.84
N TYR A 20 10.13 39.21 -10.58
CA TYR A 20 11.44 39.21 -9.94
C TYR A 20 12.38 38.27 -10.70
N GLY A 21 13.36 38.84 -11.39
CA GLY A 21 14.17 38.08 -12.34
C GLY A 21 13.33 37.63 -13.53
N GLU A 22 13.39 36.34 -13.87
CA GLU A 22 12.56 35.71 -14.93
C GLU A 22 11.26 35.09 -14.37
N VAL A 23 10.91 35.38 -13.11
CA VAL A 23 9.75 34.77 -12.44
C VAL A 23 8.65 35.81 -12.25
N GLU A 24 7.52 35.57 -12.91
CA GLU A 24 6.29 36.34 -12.69
C GLU A 24 5.56 35.85 -11.46
N PHE A 25 4.96 36.78 -10.72
CA PHE A 25 4.05 36.44 -9.62
C PHE A 25 2.79 37.29 -9.70
N GLY A 26 1.68 36.71 -9.25
CA GLY A 26 0.36 37.27 -9.43
C GLY A 26 -0.71 36.55 -8.63
N THR A 27 -1.96 36.96 -8.81
CA THR A 27 -3.13 36.26 -8.27
C THR A 27 -3.71 35.34 -9.33
N VAL A 28 -4.30 34.24 -8.88
CA VAL A 28 -5.02 33.32 -9.75
C VAL A 28 -6.43 33.15 -9.22
N GLU A 29 -7.41 33.31 -10.09
CA GLU A 29 -8.82 33.05 -9.78
C GLU A 29 -9.21 31.68 -10.33
N LEU A 30 -9.77 30.84 -9.46
CA LEU A 30 -10.28 29.52 -9.80
C LEU A 30 -11.81 29.61 -9.94
N PRO A 31 -12.38 29.14 -11.04
CA PRO A 31 -13.80 29.35 -11.33
C PRO A 31 -14.75 28.48 -10.49
N ASP A 32 -14.27 27.36 -9.92
CA ASP A 32 -15.07 26.49 -9.06
C ASP A 32 -14.24 25.74 -7.98
N GLU A 33 -14.93 25.09 -7.05
CA GLU A 33 -14.34 24.34 -5.92
C GLU A 33 -13.64 23.02 -6.32
N LYS A 34 -13.88 22.48 -7.52
CA LYS A 34 -13.35 21.18 -7.99
C LYS A 34 -12.43 21.32 -9.20
N PHE A 35 -11.79 22.48 -9.31
CA PHE A 35 -11.09 22.87 -10.50
C PHE A 35 -9.69 22.24 -10.65
N ALA A 36 -9.02 22.02 -9.52
CA ALA A 36 -7.64 21.56 -9.46
C ALA A 36 -7.47 20.36 -8.53
N TRP A 37 -6.52 19.49 -8.85
CA TRP A 37 -6.17 18.34 -8.02
C TRP A 37 -5.13 18.73 -6.97
N ALA A 38 -5.48 18.61 -5.69
CA ALA A 38 -4.54 18.85 -4.60
C ALA A 38 -3.57 17.67 -4.46
N MET A 39 -2.35 17.83 -5.00
CA MET A 39 -1.26 16.85 -4.86
C MET A 39 -0.68 16.84 -3.44
N ASP A 40 -0.55 18.01 -2.81
CA ASP A 40 -0.03 18.15 -1.45
C ASP A 40 -0.55 19.44 -0.79
N GLY A 41 -0.60 19.46 0.54
CA GLY A 41 -1.04 20.59 1.35
C GLY A 41 -2.49 20.53 1.80
N GLN A 42 -3.16 19.37 1.72
CA GLN A 42 -4.57 19.24 2.15
C GLN A 42 -4.80 19.63 3.61
N HIS A 43 -3.84 19.39 4.51
CA HIS A 43 -3.92 19.87 5.89
C HIS A 43 -3.87 21.40 6.00
N ARG A 44 -3.16 22.08 5.08
CA ARG A 44 -3.14 23.54 5.00
C ARG A 44 -4.48 24.05 4.49
N VAL A 45 -5.05 23.42 3.45
CA VAL A 45 -6.38 23.75 2.94
C VAL A 45 -7.44 23.71 4.06
N ARG A 46 -7.48 22.65 4.87
CA ARG A 46 -8.40 22.56 6.01
C ARG A 46 -8.19 23.63 7.07
N ALA A 47 -6.95 24.03 7.32
CA ALA A 47 -6.66 25.12 8.25
C ALA A 47 -7.17 26.47 7.71
N PHE A 48 -7.15 26.66 6.38
CA PHE A 48 -7.69 27.86 5.73
C PHE A 48 -9.21 27.86 5.68
N GLU A 49 -9.85 26.70 5.45
CA GLU A 49 -11.31 26.56 5.56
C GLU A 49 -11.83 26.94 6.96
N ALA A 50 -11.00 26.75 7.99
CA ALA A 50 -11.33 27.12 9.37
C ALA A 50 -10.89 28.54 9.77
N ALA A 51 -10.35 29.34 8.84
CA ALA A 51 -9.90 30.69 9.13
C ALA A 51 -11.05 31.69 9.03
N ASP A 52 -11.22 32.52 10.06
CA ASP A 52 -12.26 33.57 10.09
C ASP A 52 -11.92 34.83 9.26
N LYS A 53 -10.81 34.80 8.52
CA LYS A 53 -10.29 35.94 7.74
C LYS A 53 -9.75 35.45 6.42
N ASP A 54 -9.79 36.32 5.42
CA ASP A 54 -9.14 36.07 4.14
C ASP A 54 -7.62 36.01 4.33
N ILE A 55 -7.01 34.89 3.95
CA ILE A 55 -5.58 34.65 4.04
C ILE A 55 -5.02 34.46 2.63
N LEU A 56 -3.96 35.21 2.30
CA LEU A 56 -3.20 34.97 1.08
C LEU A 56 -2.35 33.71 1.24
N VAL A 57 -2.55 32.74 0.35
CA VAL A 57 -1.86 31.45 0.40
C VAL A 57 -0.89 31.36 -0.77
N PRO A 58 0.42 31.15 -0.52
CA PRO A 58 1.34 30.82 -1.59
C PRO A 58 1.02 29.42 -2.11
N ILE A 59 0.58 29.34 -3.36
CA ILE A 59 0.33 28.08 -4.04
C ILE A 59 1.34 27.88 -5.17
N VAL A 60 1.82 26.64 -5.29
CA VAL A 60 2.49 26.17 -6.50
C VAL A 60 1.46 25.40 -7.30
N MET A 61 1.29 25.79 -8.55
CA MET A 61 0.32 25.21 -9.48
C MET A 61 1.03 24.75 -10.74
N THR A 62 0.65 23.60 -11.25
CA THR A 62 1.09 23.06 -12.53
C THR A 62 -0.12 22.92 -13.45
N ILE A 63 0.06 23.19 -14.73
CA ILE A 63 -1.00 23.03 -15.74
C ILE A 63 -0.60 21.87 -16.64
N GLY A 64 -1.49 20.89 -16.78
CA GLY A 64 -1.33 19.76 -17.68
C GLY A 64 -0.24 18.77 -17.27
N MET A 65 0.17 18.72 -16.00
CA MET A 65 1.14 17.71 -15.57
C MET A 65 0.53 16.31 -15.70
N GLU A 66 1.22 15.46 -16.45
CA GLU A 66 0.82 14.07 -16.67
C GLU A 66 0.93 13.23 -15.39
N ARG A 67 0.14 12.15 -15.32
CA ARG A 67 0.07 11.27 -14.14
C ARG A 67 1.43 10.72 -13.68
N PRO A 68 2.36 10.32 -14.56
CA PRO A 68 3.68 9.87 -14.09
C PRO A 68 4.48 10.96 -13.40
N LYS A 69 4.44 12.18 -13.94
CA LYS A 69 5.14 13.33 -13.35
C LYS A 69 4.47 13.84 -12.07
N GLU A 70 3.15 13.71 -12.00
CA GLU A 70 2.34 13.97 -10.79
C GLU A 70 2.78 13.03 -9.65
N ALA A 71 2.85 11.72 -9.92
CA ALA A 71 3.26 10.72 -8.95
C ALA A 71 4.73 10.87 -8.52
N GLU A 72 5.62 11.21 -9.45
CA GLU A 72 7.01 11.55 -9.13
C GLU A 72 7.09 12.74 -8.18
N THR A 73 6.42 13.85 -8.53
CA THR A 73 6.44 15.09 -7.75
C THR A 73 5.85 14.85 -6.36
N PHE A 74 4.72 14.13 -6.27
CA PHE A 74 4.12 13.70 -5.02
C PHE A 74 5.11 12.93 -4.13
N ASN A 75 5.84 11.97 -4.70
CA ASN A 75 6.78 11.16 -3.94
C ASN A 75 8.03 11.92 -3.53
N ILE A 76 8.60 12.77 -4.39
CA ILE A 76 9.75 13.61 -4.05
C ILE A 76 9.40 14.53 -2.88
N VAL A 77 8.27 15.23 -2.95
CA VAL A 77 7.81 16.16 -1.90
C VAL A 77 7.58 15.42 -0.59
N ASN A 78 6.89 14.28 -0.63
CA ASN A 78 6.50 13.53 0.57
C ASN A 78 7.57 12.56 1.10
N SER A 79 8.65 12.32 0.36
CA SER A 79 9.77 11.51 0.84
C SER A 79 10.50 12.14 2.03
N LYS A 80 10.50 13.48 2.11
CA LYS A 80 11.20 14.25 3.16
C LYS A 80 10.29 14.68 4.31
N GLN A 81 8.97 14.56 4.17
CA GLN A 81 7.99 15.01 5.17
C GLN A 81 7.49 13.85 6.03
N LYS A 82 7.32 14.07 7.34
CA LYS A 82 6.64 13.12 8.24
C LYS A 82 5.13 13.30 8.12
N GLY A 83 4.38 12.29 7.70
CA GLY A 83 2.91 12.32 7.79
C GLY A 83 2.14 11.63 6.66
N VAL A 84 2.75 11.39 5.50
CA VAL A 84 2.12 10.61 4.43
C VAL A 84 2.35 9.13 4.66
N SER A 85 1.29 8.33 4.52
CA SER A 85 1.39 6.88 4.71
C SER A 85 2.34 6.27 3.67
N ALA A 86 3.19 5.34 4.13
CA ALA A 86 4.09 4.61 3.23
C ALA A 86 3.31 3.82 2.16
N SER A 87 2.12 3.32 2.51
CA SER A 87 1.21 2.64 1.58
C SER A 87 0.81 3.53 0.41
N LEU A 88 0.40 4.79 0.66
CA LEU A 88 0.00 5.72 -0.39
C LEU A 88 1.15 6.03 -1.35
N ARG A 89 2.32 6.35 -0.78
CA ARG A 89 3.53 6.63 -1.55
C ARG A 89 3.92 5.46 -2.44
N TYR A 90 3.96 4.26 -1.87
CA TYR A 90 4.30 3.05 -2.61
C TYR A 90 3.27 2.75 -3.69
N TYR A 91 1.97 2.86 -3.36
CA TYR A 91 0.89 2.66 -4.32
C TYR A 91 1.01 3.59 -5.53
N ASP A 92 1.24 4.89 -5.30
CA ASP A 92 1.40 5.87 -6.38
C ASP A 92 2.68 5.62 -7.19
N LEU A 93 3.80 5.27 -6.55
CA LEU A 93 5.03 4.88 -7.24
C LEU A 93 4.78 3.68 -8.15
N ALA A 94 4.27 2.59 -7.59
CA ALA A 94 4.06 1.33 -8.30
C ALA A 94 3.10 1.52 -9.49
N ARG A 95 2.02 2.27 -9.28
CA ARG A 95 0.93 2.41 -10.26
C ARG A 95 1.19 3.45 -11.34
N TYR A 96 1.83 4.57 -11.00
CA TYR A 96 1.86 5.73 -11.90
C TYR A 96 3.25 6.26 -12.22
N ALA A 97 4.26 6.09 -11.37
CA ALA A 97 5.57 6.71 -11.59
C ALA A 97 6.34 6.11 -12.79
N SER A 98 7.21 6.93 -13.40
CA SER A 98 8.12 6.48 -14.47
C SER A 98 9.16 5.49 -13.95
N LYS A 99 9.82 4.77 -14.87
CA LYS A 99 10.86 3.79 -14.51
C LYS A 99 12.04 4.45 -13.79
N GLU A 100 12.49 5.62 -14.25
CA GLU A 100 13.63 6.33 -13.65
C GLU A 100 13.34 6.74 -12.19
N VAL A 101 12.10 7.09 -11.90
CA VAL A 101 11.65 7.51 -10.56
C VAL A 101 11.54 6.32 -9.62
N LYS A 102 11.08 5.16 -10.10
CA LYS A 102 11.09 3.91 -9.34
C LYS A 102 12.52 3.53 -8.93
N GLN A 103 13.45 3.59 -9.88
CA GLN A 103 14.88 3.35 -9.63
C GLN A 103 15.49 4.35 -8.63
N TRP A 104 15.11 5.63 -8.69
CA TRP A 104 15.59 6.64 -7.75
C TRP A 104 15.01 6.48 -6.34
N ALA A 105 13.70 6.20 -6.24
CA ALA A 105 12.99 6.04 -4.97
C ALA A 105 13.43 4.78 -4.22
N GLU A 106 13.97 3.78 -4.92
CA GLU A 106 14.32 2.47 -4.39
C GLU A 106 15.75 2.03 -4.75
N ARG A 107 16.75 2.84 -4.41
CA ARG A 107 18.14 2.34 -4.42
C ARG A 107 18.26 1.14 -3.47
N ASP A 108 18.65 -0.01 -4.02
CA ASP A 108 18.87 -1.34 -3.41
C ASP A 108 17.67 -2.25 -3.04
N LYS A 109 16.42 -1.97 -3.44
CA LYS A 109 15.25 -2.84 -3.05
C LYS A 109 14.23 -3.18 -4.14
N GLU A 110 14.46 -2.73 -5.37
CA GLU A 110 13.45 -2.61 -6.43
C GLU A 110 12.74 -3.94 -6.78
N GLN A 111 13.46 -5.05 -6.99
CA GLN A 111 12.81 -6.28 -7.45
C GLN A 111 11.94 -7.00 -6.41
N ARG A 112 12.31 -6.95 -5.12
CA ARG A 112 11.61 -7.68 -4.07
C ARG A 112 10.38 -6.93 -3.58
N ASN A 113 10.45 -5.60 -3.53
CA ASN A 113 9.29 -4.77 -3.26
C ASN A 113 8.25 -4.89 -4.37
N ASP A 114 8.70 -4.79 -5.64
CA ASP A 114 7.80 -4.94 -6.80
C ASP A 114 7.12 -6.32 -6.81
N LEU A 115 7.86 -7.39 -6.47
CA LEU A 115 7.30 -8.72 -6.31
C LEU A 115 6.27 -8.77 -5.18
N ALA A 116 6.60 -8.22 -3.99
CA ALA A 116 5.67 -8.20 -2.86
C ALA A 116 4.40 -7.43 -3.23
N TYR A 117 4.51 -6.30 -3.90
CA TYR A 117 3.36 -5.54 -4.39
C TYR A 117 2.50 -6.35 -5.37
N ALA A 118 3.12 -6.99 -6.36
CA ALA A 118 2.42 -7.83 -7.32
C ALA A 118 1.65 -8.97 -6.65
N ILE A 119 2.25 -9.62 -5.64
CA ILE A 119 1.58 -10.64 -4.82
C ILE A 119 0.38 -10.03 -4.08
N VAL A 120 0.54 -8.89 -3.41
CA VAL A 120 -0.55 -8.25 -2.66
C VAL A 120 -1.73 -7.88 -3.57
N VAL A 121 -1.46 -7.33 -4.75
CA VAL A 121 -2.49 -7.00 -5.75
C VAL A 121 -3.23 -8.26 -6.18
N ASP A 122 -2.50 -9.31 -6.58
CA ASP A 122 -3.09 -10.57 -7.00
C ASP A 122 -3.96 -11.20 -5.90
N LEU A 123 -3.48 -11.23 -4.66
CA LEU A 123 -4.25 -11.73 -3.53
C LEU A 123 -5.51 -10.91 -3.26
N SER A 124 -5.44 -9.58 -3.44
CA SER A 124 -6.60 -8.70 -3.27
C SER A 124 -7.69 -8.88 -4.32
N GLU A 125 -7.36 -9.48 -5.46
CA GLU A 125 -8.32 -9.73 -6.54
C GLU A 125 -8.84 -11.16 -6.48
N ASN A 126 -7.99 -12.12 -6.11
CA ASN A 126 -8.20 -13.54 -6.36
C ASN A 126 -8.31 -14.42 -5.09
N THR A 127 -8.31 -13.83 -3.89
CA THR A 127 -8.39 -14.60 -2.62
C THR A 127 -9.28 -13.95 -1.56
N VAL A 128 -9.28 -14.51 -0.35
CA VAL A 128 -9.96 -13.97 0.84
C VAL A 128 -9.60 -12.53 1.20
N TRP A 129 -8.48 -12.01 0.67
CA TRP A 129 -8.02 -10.64 0.92
C TRP A 129 -8.75 -9.57 0.11
N LYS A 130 -9.70 -9.96 -0.75
CA LYS A 130 -10.56 -9.02 -1.47
C LYS A 130 -11.24 -8.05 -0.51
N ASP A 131 -11.11 -6.76 -0.81
CA ASP A 131 -11.60 -5.63 -0.03
C ASP A 131 -11.06 -5.51 1.41
N ARG A 132 -10.07 -6.31 1.80
CA ARG A 132 -9.47 -6.29 3.17
C ARG A 132 -8.16 -5.52 3.27
N ILE A 133 -7.55 -5.17 2.13
CA ILE A 133 -6.25 -4.49 2.08
C ILE A 133 -6.44 -2.99 1.81
N ASN A 134 -5.94 -2.16 2.70
CA ASN A 134 -5.92 -0.71 2.54
C ASN A 134 -4.69 -0.28 1.72
N PHE A 135 -4.89 -0.12 0.41
CA PHE A 135 -3.86 0.32 -0.54
C PHE A 135 -3.42 1.77 -0.34
N THR A 136 -4.35 2.67 0.01
CA THR A 136 -4.08 4.11 0.11
C THR A 136 -3.61 4.54 1.50
N GLY A 137 -3.67 3.65 2.49
CA GLY A 137 -3.33 3.94 3.89
C GLY A 137 -4.25 4.96 4.57
N VAL A 138 -5.39 5.32 3.96
CA VAL A 138 -6.37 6.25 4.54
C VAL A 138 -7.03 5.61 5.75
N ARG A 139 -6.96 6.26 6.91
CA ARG A 139 -7.58 5.80 8.17
C ARG A 139 -9.11 5.84 8.05
N GLY A 140 -9.79 4.88 8.69
CA GLY A 140 -11.26 4.82 8.72
C GLY A 140 -11.89 3.93 7.64
N MET A 141 -11.13 3.49 6.63
CA MET A 141 -11.54 2.34 5.83
C MET A 141 -11.48 1.11 6.73
N LYS A 142 -12.60 0.43 6.96
CA LYS A 142 -12.73 -0.79 7.79
C LYS A 142 -12.01 -2.01 7.16
N ARG A 143 -10.76 -1.82 6.76
CA ARG A 143 -9.89 -2.80 6.11
C ARG A 143 -8.87 -3.30 7.13
N ALA A 144 -8.65 -4.61 7.15
CA ALA A 144 -7.97 -5.29 8.24
C ALA A 144 -6.45 -5.03 8.28
N ILE A 145 -5.82 -4.84 7.11
CA ILE A 145 -4.39 -4.60 6.97
C ILE A 145 -4.10 -3.51 5.93
N ASN A 146 -3.02 -2.75 6.08
CA ASN A 146 -2.56 -1.80 5.07
C ASN A 146 -1.51 -2.42 4.14
N LEU A 147 -1.38 -1.88 2.92
CA LEU A 147 -0.45 -2.38 1.89
C LEU A 147 0.97 -2.57 2.42
N LYS A 148 1.55 -1.54 3.05
CA LYS A 148 2.93 -1.61 3.55
C LYS A 148 3.12 -2.72 4.58
N GLY A 149 2.18 -2.88 5.52
CA GLY A 149 2.23 -3.94 6.53
C GLY A 149 2.13 -5.34 5.93
N PHE A 150 1.35 -5.53 4.85
CA PHE A 150 1.30 -6.80 4.14
C PHE A 150 2.62 -7.05 3.38
N MET A 151 3.13 -6.05 2.66
CA MET A 151 4.42 -6.18 1.98
C MET A 151 5.56 -6.50 2.96
N ASP A 152 5.55 -5.91 4.16
CA ASP A 152 6.53 -6.20 5.21
C ASP A 152 6.42 -7.64 5.74
N ALA A 153 5.20 -8.19 5.81
CA ALA A 153 5.01 -9.61 6.12
C ALA A 153 5.58 -10.53 5.05
N LEU A 154 5.37 -10.16 3.78
CA LEU A 154 5.89 -10.90 2.62
C LEU A 154 7.41 -10.84 2.51
N ASP A 155 8.10 -9.89 3.15
CA ASP A 155 9.57 -9.78 3.12
C ASP A 155 10.26 -11.11 3.47
N SER A 156 9.71 -11.86 4.42
CA SER A 156 10.22 -13.20 4.80
C SER A 156 10.15 -14.24 3.67
N VAL A 157 9.15 -14.13 2.79
CA VAL A 157 8.89 -15.03 1.66
C VAL A 157 9.66 -14.55 0.42
N VAL A 158 9.59 -13.26 0.07
CA VAL A 158 10.23 -12.72 -1.14
C VAL A 158 11.75 -12.64 -1.04
N ARG A 159 12.31 -12.70 0.18
CA ARG A 159 13.75 -12.83 0.41
C ARG A 159 14.24 -14.27 0.33
N ASP A 160 13.36 -15.26 0.36
CA ASP A 160 13.75 -16.65 0.22
C ASP A 160 14.21 -16.91 -1.22
N GLU A 161 15.45 -17.38 -1.39
CA GLU A 161 16.07 -17.55 -2.70
C GLU A 161 15.34 -18.61 -3.55
N TRP A 162 14.85 -19.68 -2.91
CA TRP A 162 14.08 -20.72 -3.60
C TRP A 162 12.77 -20.16 -4.13
N PHE A 163 12.05 -19.36 -3.32
CA PHE A 163 10.81 -18.72 -3.77
C PHE A 163 11.09 -17.68 -4.85
N PHE A 164 12.12 -16.85 -4.66
CA PHE A 164 12.47 -15.77 -5.58
C PHE A 164 12.88 -16.28 -6.97
N ALA A 165 13.61 -17.39 -7.03
CA ALA A 165 14.08 -18.01 -8.27
C ALA A 165 12.94 -18.61 -9.13
N ARG A 166 11.74 -18.79 -8.58
CA ARG A 166 10.60 -19.35 -9.34
C ARG A 166 10.04 -18.36 -10.37
N PRO A 167 9.48 -18.87 -11.49
CA PRO A 167 8.73 -18.05 -12.43
C PRO A 167 7.61 -17.24 -11.77
N SER A 168 7.33 -16.03 -12.27
CA SER A 168 6.32 -15.12 -11.71
C SER A 168 4.95 -15.76 -11.53
N ASN A 169 4.47 -16.52 -12.52
CA ASN A 169 3.18 -17.21 -12.44
C ASN A 169 3.15 -18.27 -11.32
N GLN A 170 4.24 -19.01 -11.13
CA GLN A 170 4.33 -20.01 -10.05
C GLN A 170 4.34 -19.36 -8.66
N ARG A 171 5.04 -18.22 -8.51
CA ARG A 171 5.07 -17.46 -7.24
C ARG A 171 3.68 -16.97 -6.84
N LEU A 172 2.93 -16.40 -7.80
CA LEU A 172 1.55 -15.96 -7.56
C LEU A 172 0.64 -17.14 -7.23
N GLU A 173 0.76 -18.25 -7.97
CA GLU A 173 -0.06 -19.44 -7.74
C GLU A 173 0.19 -20.05 -6.36
N LEU A 174 1.45 -20.21 -5.93
CA LEU A 174 1.78 -20.70 -4.59
C LEU A 174 1.14 -19.85 -3.50
N MET A 175 1.22 -18.52 -3.63
CA MET A 175 0.61 -17.60 -2.68
C MET A 175 -0.92 -17.71 -2.68
N ARG A 176 -1.57 -17.80 -3.85
CA ARG A 176 -3.02 -18.00 -3.95
C ARG A 176 -3.45 -19.30 -3.30
N THR A 177 -2.80 -20.40 -3.66
CA THR A 177 -3.10 -21.74 -3.11
C THR A 177 -2.94 -21.76 -1.60
N PHE A 178 -1.87 -21.16 -1.07
CA PHE A 178 -1.65 -21.03 0.37
C PHE A 178 -2.79 -20.28 1.07
N TRP A 179 -3.17 -19.10 0.58
CA TRP A 179 -4.22 -18.30 1.22
C TRP A 179 -5.60 -18.92 1.08
N ASN A 180 -5.85 -19.66 0.00
CA ASN A 180 -7.07 -20.44 -0.16
C ASN A 180 -7.10 -21.64 0.81
N ALA A 181 -5.99 -22.37 0.95
CA ALA A 181 -5.85 -23.43 1.96
C ALA A 181 -6.07 -22.90 3.39
N MET A 182 -5.48 -21.76 3.74
CA MET A 182 -5.73 -21.06 5.02
C MET A 182 -7.21 -20.76 5.24
N SER A 183 -7.92 -20.34 4.19
CA SER A 183 -9.34 -20.00 4.29
C SER A 183 -10.26 -21.18 4.53
N GLU A 184 -9.85 -22.36 4.06
CA GLU A 184 -10.58 -23.61 4.27
C GLU A 184 -10.21 -24.26 5.61
N ALA A 185 -8.93 -24.16 6.03
CA ALA A 185 -8.49 -24.63 7.34
C ALA A 185 -9.07 -23.81 8.49
N TRP A 186 -9.14 -22.48 8.35
CA TRP A 186 -9.65 -21.58 9.40
C TRP A 186 -10.68 -20.56 8.87
N PRO A 187 -11.88 -21.02 8.46
CA PRO A 187 -12.89 -20.15 7.88
C PRO A 187 -13.37 -19.05 8.84
N VAL A 188 -13.42 -19.33 10.14
CA VAL A 188 -13.79 -18.36 11.17
C VAL A 188 -12.72 -17.27 11.31
N ALA A 189 -11.44 -17.64 11.33
CA ALA A 189 -10.33 -16.69 11.46
C ALA A 189 -10.27 -15.66 10.31
N LEU A 190 -10.76 -16.03 9.12
CA LEU A 190 -10.79 -15.17 7.94
C LEU A 190 -12.18 -14.59 7.65
N SER A 191 -13.21 -14.90 8.45
CA SER A 191 -14.53 -14.31 8.30
C SER A 191 -14.54 -12.81 8.63
N PRO A 192 -15.47 -12.02 8.07
CA PRO A 192 -15.60 -10.61 8.45
C PRO A 192 -15.94 -10.44 9.94
N ASN A 193 -15.41 -9.38 10.57
CA ASN A 193 -15.73 -8.96 11.95
C ASN A 193 -15.37 -9.94 13.08
N THR A 194 -14.54 -10.96 12.85
CA THR A 194 -14.22 -11.96 13.89
C THR A 194 -13.21 -11.50 14.93
N GLY A 195 -12.56 -10.34 14.75
CA GLY A 195 -11.51 -9.86 15.65
C GLY A 195 -10.20 -10.67 15.60
N SER A 196 -10.16 -11.72 14.77
CA SER A 196 -9.06 -12.65 14.60
C SER A 196 -7.70 -11.97 14.39
N ILE A 197 -6.67 -12.55 15.03
CA ILE A 197 -5.29 -12.09 14.90
C ILE A 197 -4.80 -12.21 13.46
N LEU A 198 -5.24 -13.23 12.72
CA LEU A 198 -4.80 -13.52 11.36
C LEU A 198 -4.97 -12.33 10.41
N THR A 199 -6.04 -11.57 10.60
CA THR A 199 -6.36 -10.43 9.74
C THR A 199 -5.58 -9.15 10.10
N LYS A 200 -4.86 -9.16 11.23
CA LYS A 200 -4.01 -8.05 11.70
C LYS A 200 -2.60 -8.22 11.13
N THR A 201 -1.83 -7.13 11.05
CA THR A 201 -0.45 -7.14 10.53
C THR A 201 0.40 -8.25 11.15
N PHE A 202 0.38 -8.40 12.48
CA PHE A 202 1.11 -9.46 13.17
C PHE A 202 0.72 -10.87 12.69
N GLY A 203 -0.58 -11.16 12.58
CA GLY A 203 -1.05 -12.48 12.11
C GLY A 203 -0.61 -12.76 10.67
N VAL A 204 -0.64 -11.75 9.81
CA VAL A 204 -0.12 -11.89 8.43
C VAL A 204 1.39 -12.16 8.42
N HIS A 205 2.18 -11.54 9.31
CA HIS A 205 3.60 -11.88 9.45
C HIS A 205 3.81 -13.35 9.83
N VAL A 206 3.06 -13.84 10.82
CA VAL A 206 3.13 -15.25 11.24
C VAL A 206 2.73 -16.17 10.08
N ALA A 207 1.62 -15.87 9.40
CA ALA A 207 1.15 -16.64 8.25
C ALA A 207 2.16 -16.67 7.10
N CYS A 208 2.83 -15.56 6.78
CA CYS A 208 3.89 -15.53 5.78
C CYS A 208 5.12 -16.36 6.20
N GLY A 209 5.47 -16.35 7.49
CA GLY A 209 6.48 -17.25 8.04
C GLY A 209 6.13 -18.73 7.87
N ILE A 210 4.88 -19.10 8.15
CA ILE A 210 4.35 -20.45 7.95
C ILE A 210 4.37 -20.81 6.45
N ALA A 211 3.93 -19.89 5.58
CA ALA A 211 3.92 -20.09 4.13
C ALA A 211 5.29 -20.50 3.60
N LYS A 212 6.35 -19.81 4.06
CA LYS A 212 7.74 -20.16 3.70
C LYS A 212 8.07 -21.61 4.03
N SER A 213 7.76 -22.06 5.25
CA SER A 213 8.01 -23.45 5.66
C SER A 213 7.17 -24.44 4.86
N ILE A 214 5.90 -24.14 4.64
CA ILE A 214 4.99 -25.00 3.86
C ILE A 214 5.47 -25.16 2.42
N PHE A 215 5.90 -24.08 1.78
CA PHE A 215 6.42 -24.16 0.40
C PHE A 215 7.63 -25.08 0.28
N LEU A 216 8.54 -25.06 1.26
CA LEU A 216 9.68 -25.97 1.31
C LEU A 216 9.25 -27.42 1.48
N TYR A 217 8.27 -27.70 2.35
CA TYR A 217 7.73 -29.06 2.51
C TYR A 217 6.99 -29.53 1.26
N CYS A 218 6.19 -28.68 0.63
CA CYS A 218 5.52 -28.99 -0.64
C CYS A 218 6.53 -29.35 -1.74
N ASP A 219 7.68 -28.67 -1.80
CA ASP A 219 8.77 -29.00 -2.73
C ASP A 219 9.36 -30.38 -2.44
N GLN A 220 9.68 -30.66 -1.17
CA GLN A 220 10.25 -31.94 -0.74
C GLN A 220 9.31 -33.12 -1.01
N LEU A 221 8.01 -32.89 -0.84
CA LEU A 221 6.96 -33.89 -1.09
C LEU A 221 6.53 -33.93 -2.56
N ASN A 222 7.04 -33.00 -3.40
CA ASN A 222 6.62 -32.79 -4.78
C ASN A 222 5.09 -32.66 -4.93
N ASP A 223 4.46 -31.97 -3.98
CA ASP A 223 3.02 -31.74 -3.91
C ASP A 223 2.74 -30.34 -3.35
N SER A 224 2.34 -29.44 -4.24
CA SER A 224 1.94 -28.06 -3.92
C SER A 224 0.43 -27.85 -4.07
N SER A 225 -0.35 -28.94 -3.99
CA SER A 225 -1.80 -28.88 -3.98
C SER A 225 -2.32 -28.13 -2.74
N LYS A 226 -3.54 -27.62 -2.88
CA LYS A 226 -4.25 -26.97 -1.77
C LYS A 226 -4.45 -27.95 -0.62
N GLU A 227 -4.78 -29.20 -0.92
CA GLU A 227 -5.03 -30.27 0.05
C GLU A 227 -3.77 -30.58 0.87
N MET A 228 -2.59 -30.61 0.23
CA MET A 228 -1.32 -30.78 0.95
C MET A 228 -1.04 -29.58 1.86
N MET A 229 -1.21 -28.35 1.36
CA MET A 229 -1.01 -27.15 2.16
C MET A 229 -1.98 -27.10 3.35
N MET A 230 -3.24 -27.47 3.18
CA MET A 230 -4.23 -27.55 4.27
C MET A 230 -3.79 -28.54 5.35
N LYS A 231 -3.36 -29.74 4.96
CA LYS A 231 -2.87 -30.75 5.91
C LYS A 231 -1.66 -30.25 6.72
N LEU A 232 -0.74 -29.52 6.08
CA LEU A 232 0.40 -28.93 6.77
C LEU A 232 -0.02 -27.78 7.69
N LEU A 233 -1.00 -26.98 7.29
CA LEU A 233 -1.58 -25.92 8.12
C LEU A 233 -2.27 -26.48 9.36
N GLU A 234 -3.07 -27.53 9.23
CA GLU A 234 -3.74 -28.21 10.36
C GLU A 234 -2.73 -28.70 11.42
N SER A 235 -1.53 -29.12 11.00
CA SER A 235 -0.47 -29.50 11.93
C SER A 235 0.08 -28.34 12.80
N THR A 236 -0.28 -27.09 12.47
CA THR A 236 0.11 -25.89 13.21
C THR A 236 -0.99 -25.36 14.14
N GLU A 237 -2.16 -26.01 14.19
CA GLU A 237 -3.33 -25.54 14.95
C GLU A 237 -3.01 -25.29 16.43
N ASP A 238 -2.29 -26.23 17.08
CA ASP A 238 -1.89 -26.13 18.49
C ASP A 238 -0.96 -24.94 18.79
N ILE A 239 -0.28 -24.40 17.76
CA ILE A 239 0.66 -23.28 17.88
C ILE A 239 -0.06 -21.94 17.70
N VAL A 240 -0.96 -21.88 16.71
CA VAL A 240 -1.65 -20.63 16.35
C VAL A 240 -2.98 -20.45 17.07
N ASP A 241 -3.48 -21.49 17.73
CA ASP A 241 -4.68 -21.50 18.56
C ASP A 241 -5.89 -20.90 17.84
N ASN A 242 -6.13 -21.41 16.62
CA ASN A 242 -7.19 -20.95 15.72
C ASN A 242 -7.23 -19.43 15.47
N TRP A 243 -6.10 -18.75 15.69
CA TRP A 243 -5.95 -17.30 15.56
C TRP A 243 -6.84 -16.48 16.51
N ASP A 244 -7.21 -17.07 17.64
CA ASP A 244 -8.01 -16.45 18.68
C ASP A 244 -7.28 -15.22 19.27
N PRO A 245 -7.91 -14.02 19.31
CA PRO A 245 -7.34 -12.83 19.93
C PRO A 245 -6.91 -12.99 21.39
N ASP A 246 -7.53 -13.91 22.13
CA ASP A 246 -7.24 -14.22 23.53
C ASP A 246 -6.41 -15.51 23.69
N GLY A 247 -6.03 -16.13 22.56
CA GLY A 247 -5.26 -17.37 22.52
C GLY A 247 -3.75 -17.19 22.71
N GLN A 248 -2.99 -18.24 22.38
CA GLN A 248 -1.53 -18.31 22.62
C GLN A 248 -0.73 -17.16 22.00
N LEU A 249 -1.20 -16.60 20.90
CA LEU A 249 -0.54 -15.50 20.20
C LEU A 249 -0.86 -14.11 20.78
N SER A 250 -1.81 -14.01 21.71
CA SER A 250 -2.26 -12.75 22.33
C SER A 250 -1.14 -11.90 22.92
N PRO A 251 -0.17 -12.45 23.68
CA PRO A 251 0.91 -11.67 24.29
C PRO A 251 1.82 -10.93 23.29
N TYR A 252 1.82 -11.36 22.03
CA TYR A 252 2.65 -10.79 20.98
C TYR A 252 1.93 -9.71 20.17
N ILE A 253 0.62 -9.56 20.36
CA ILE A 253 -0.17 -8.52 19.71
C ILE A 253 0.19 -7.15 20.32
N GLY A 254 0.73 -6.24 19.51
CA GLY A 254 0.98 -4.85 19.92
C GLY A 254 2.42 -4.52 20.31
N GLY A 255 3.37 -5.46 20.16
CA GLY A 255 4.81 -5.27 20.47
C GLY A 255 5.58 -4.27 19.59
N GLY A 256 4.90 -3.41 18.83
CA GLY A 256 5.48 -2.39 17.94
C GLY A 256 5.84 -1.07 18.63
N ARG A 257 6.12 -1.08 19.94
CA ARG A 257 6.73 0.04 20.67
C ARG A 257 7.63 -0.46 21.80
N ARG A 258 8.89 -0.71 21.46
CA ARG A 258 10.03 -0.31 22.29
C ARG A 258 11.00 0.46 21.40
#